data_AF-A0A2S8IEH5-F1
#
_entry.id   AF-A0A2S8IEH5-F1
#
_cell.length_a   1.000
_cell.length_b   1.000
_cell.length_c   1.000
_cell.angle_alpha   90.00
_cell.angle_beta   90.00
_cell.angle_gamma   90.00
#
_symmetry.space_group_name_H-M   'P 1'
#
loop_
_entity.id
_entity.type
_entity.pdbx_description
1 polymer ?
#
loop_
_entity_poly.entity_id
_entity_poly.type
_entity_poly.pdbx_seq_one_letter_code
_entity_poly.pdbx_strand_id
1 'polypeptide(L)'
;MPMIARTTLLAVATIPLAVAAAAPVSAAETTDVTFAFTVDGSTVTNTITNSSGTTIGCGTSLAPAPDGVLPPLRDVLAAGQSLYETGEIQPGTTTQSVIDVPDGSYVALASCSRTDTDPAMWISDYPGIEDYLAQWPGTEFTVQQASTVVTVAVAGEDPAPPAAGDTPDVDDLGTIFGS
;
A
#
# COMPACT_ATOMS: atom_id res chain seq x y z
N MET A 1 48.94 -14.95 -64.44
CA MET A 1 47.94 -15.65 -63.62
C MET A 1 48.36 -15.57 -62.16
N PRO A 2 47.73 -14.74 -61.31
CA PRO A 2 47.82 -14.88 -59.86
C PRO A 2 46.59 -15.64 -59.32
N MET A 3 46.85 -16.64 -58.48
CA MET A 3 45.86 -17.37 -57.68
C MET A 3 45.28 -16.45 -56.60
N ILE A 4 43.97 -16.49 -56.39
CA ILE A 4 43.30 -15.95 -55.20
C ILE A 4 42.70 -17.15 -54.45
N ALA A 5 43.36 -17.55 -53.37
CA ALA A 5 42.87 -18.59 -52.47
C ALA A 5 41.80 -18.01 -51.54
N ARG A 6 40.64 -18.66 -51.51
CA ARG A 6 39.47 -18.31 -50.68
C ARG A 6 39.77 -18.61 -49.21
N THR A 7 39.69 -17.61 -48.35
CA THR A 7 39.82 -17.74 -46.89
C THR A 7 38.43 -17.89 -46.26
N THR A 8 38.13 -19.05 -45.70
CA THR A 8 36.94 -19.32 -44.87
C THR A 8 37.22 -18.88 -43.43
N LEU A 9 36.46 -17.89 -42.93
CA LEU A 9 36.46 -17.47 -41.53
C LEU A 9 35.39 -18.26 -40.78
N LEU A 10 35.81 -19.20 -39.92
CA LEU A 10 34.94 -19.84 -38.93
C LEU A 10 34.86 -18.94 -37.70
N ALA A 11 33.66 -18.40 -37.44
CA ALA A 11 33.36 -17.69 -36.19
C ALA A 11 33.02 -18.70 -35.09
N VAL A 12 33.92 -18.85 -34.11
CA VAL A 12 33.64 -19.60 -32.88
C VAL A 12 32.90 -18.67 -31.92
N ALA A 13 31.60 -18.90 -31.74
CA ALA A 13 30.80 -18.20 -30.75
C ALA A 13 31.04 -18.83 -29.37
N THR A 14 31.81 -18.16 -28.52
CA THR A 14 31.91 -18.48 -27.09
C THR A 14 30.69 -17.91 -26.38
N ILE A 15 29.75 -18.77 -25.98
CA ILE A 15 28.65 -18.39 -25.09
C ILE A 15 29.25 -18.16 -23.70
N PRO A 16 29.19 -16.94 -23.12
CA PRO A 16 29.54 -16.77 -21.72
C PRO A 16 28.42 -17.39 -20.89
N LEU A 17 28.73 -18.50 -20.21
CA LEU A 17 27.91 -18.94 -19.08
C LEU A 17 27.98 -17.82 -18.02
N ALA A 18 26.90 -17.06 -17.89
CA ALA A 18 26.73 -16.14 -16.78
C ALA A 18 26.61 -16.95 -15.50
N VAL A 19 27.69 -16.98 -14.70
CA VAL A 19 27.63 -17.41 -13.31
C VAL A 19 26.76 -16.39 -12.59
N ALA A 20 25.54 -16.79 -12.20
CA ALA A 20 24.73 -16.03 -11.27
C ALA A 20 25.46 -16.04 -9.93
N ALA A 21 26.24 -14.99 -9.67
CA ALA A 21 26.77 -14.74 -8.34
C ALA A 21 25.57 -14.48 -7.41
N ALA A 22 25.45 -15.26 -6.33
CA ALA A 22 24.52 -14.93 -5.26
C ALA A 22 24.90 -13.52 -4.76
N ALA A 23 23.99 -12.57 -4.89
CA ALA A 23 24.18 -11.24 -4.33
C ALA A 23 24.44 -11.37 -2.81
N PRO A 24 25.35 -10.57 -2.24
CA PRO A 24 25.48 -10.54 -0.79
C PRO A 24 24.12 -10.19 -0.18
N VAL A 25 23.69 -10.97 0.81
CA VAL A 25 22.56 -10.61 1.67
C VAL A 25 22.93 -9.28 2.31
N SER A 26 22.32 -8.20 1.80
CA SER A 26 22.50 -6.87 2.35
C SER A 26 21.71 -6.79 3.65
N ALA A 27 22.21 -6.00 4.60
CA ALA A 27 21.46 -5.71 5.82
C ALA A 27 20.11 -5.10 5.45
N ALA A 28 19.09 -5.32 6.29
CA ALA A 28 17.79 -4.69 6.07
C ALA A 28 17.93 -3.16 6.10
N GLU A 29 17.22 -2.48 5.21
CA GLU A 29 17.17 -1.02 5.10
C GLU A 29 15.72 -0.52 5.12
N THR A 30 15.49 0.72 5.54
CA THR A 30 14.15 1.33 5.55
C THR A 30 13.45 1.28 4.19
N THR A 31 14.21 1.38 3.10
CA THR A 31 13.70 1.41 1.72
C THR A 31 13.44 0.04 1.13
N ASP A 32 13.73 -1.04 1.86
CA ASP A 32 13.48 -2.40 1.38
C ASP A 32 12.00 -2.71 1.24
N VAL A 33 11.15 -2.06 2.02
CA VAL A 33 9.71 -2.25 1.97
C VAL A 33 9.02 -0.91 1.77
N THR A 34 8.12 -0.87 0.78
CA THR A 34 7.21 0.26 0.61
C THR A 34 5.78 -0.22 0.60
N PHE A 35 4.90 0.63 1.09
CA PHE A 35 3.46 0.43 1.12
C PHE A 35 2.78 1.48 0.22
N ALA A 36 1.59 1.17 -0.29
CA ALA A 36 0.71 2.13 -0.96
C ALA A 36 -0.75 1.69 -0.81
N PHE A 37 -1.59 2.52 -0.20
CA PHE A 37 -3.00 2.18 0.07
C PHE A 37 -3.92 2.83 -0.95
N THR A 38 -4.89 2.05 -1.42
CA THR A 38 -5.95 2.48 -2.33
C THR A 38 -7.28 1.91 -1.86
N VAL A 39 -8.37 2.64 -2.12
CA VAL A 39 -9.73 2.21 -1.79
C VAL A 39 -10.56 2.17 -3.05
N ASP A 40 -11.26 1.07 -3.26
CA ASP A 40 -12.23 0.87 -4.33
C ASP A 40 -13.50 0.21 -3.77
N GLY A 41 -14.56 1.00 -3.62
CA GLY A 41 -15.79 0.58 -2.95
C GLY A 41 -15.51 0.05 -1.54
N SER A 42 -15.96 -1.19 -1.27
CA SER A 42 -15.76 -1.91 0.00
C SER A 42 -14.41 -2.62 0.10
N THR A 43 -13.46 -2.33 -0.78
CA THR A 43 -12.13 -2.97 -0.79
C THR A 43 -11.04 -1.95 -0.52
N VAL A 44 -10.17 -2.27 0.45
CA VAL A 44 -8.92 -1.54 0.68
C VAL A 44 -7.75 -2.40 0.21
N THR A 45 -6.97 -1.90 -0.73
CA THR A 45 -5.81 -2.59 -1.30
C THR A 45 -4.53 -1.89 -0.89
N ASN A 46 -3.62 -2.67 -0.30
CA ASN A 46 -2.24 -2.28 -0.04
C ASN A 46 -1.31 -2.90 -1.09
N THR A 47 -0.63 -2.06 -1.86
CA THR A 47 0.47 -2.47 -2.72
C THR A 47 1.77 -2.47 -1.93
N ILE A 48 2.38 -3.64 -1.82
CA ILE A 48 3.61 -3.88 -1.06
C ILE A 48 4.72 -4.16 -2.06
N THR A 49 5.81 -3.39 -1.99
CA THR A 49 7.04 -3.70 -2.72
C THR A 49 8.07 -4.21 -1.73
N ASN A 50 8.57 -5.43 -1.97
CA ASN A 50 9.64 -6.06 -1.21
C ASN A 50 10.92 -6.12 -2.05
N SER A 51 11.89 -5.28 -1.69
CA SER A 51 13.23 -5.20 -2.27
C SER A 51 14.31 -5.86 -1.42
N SER A 52 13.95 -6.46 -0.27
CA SER A 52 14.90 -7.08 0.68
C SER A 52 15.64 -8.30 0.12
N GLY A 53 15.22 -8.81 -1.04
CA GLY A 53 15.79 -10.01 -1.66
C GLY A 53 15.39 -11.33 -1.00
N THR A 54 14.58 -11.30 0.05
CA THR A 54 14.07 -12.47 0.77
C THR A 54 12.55 -12.42 0.92
N THR A 55 11.90 -13.57 1.10
CA THR A 55 10.48 -13.62 1.48
C THR A 55 10.28 -12.99 2.85
N ILE A 56 9.24 -12.16 3.01
CA ILE A 56 8.87 -11.54 4.29
C ILE A 56 7.40 -11.80 4.58
N GLY A 57 7.02 -11.92 5.86
CA GLY A 57 5.63 -12.02 6.27
C GLY A 57 5.01 -10.64 6.43
N CYS A 58 3.92 -10.35 5.74
CA CYS A 58 3.24 -9.05 5.79
C CYS A 58 1.78 -9.19 6.24
N GLY A 59 1.32 -8.17 6.94
CA GLY A 59 -0.08 -7.98 7.30
C GLY A 59 -0.53 -6.57 6.93
N THR A 60 -1.74 -6.48 6.40
CA THR A 60 -2.49 -5.24 6.19
C THR A 60 -3.73 -5.30 7.05
N SER A 61 -4.04 -4.24 7.77
CA SER A 61 -5.20 -4.20 8.65
C SER A 61 -5.87 -2.85 8.70
N LEU A 62 -7.16 -2.88 9.05
CA LEU A 62 -8.00 -1.71 9.19
C LEU A 62 -8.52 -1.64 10.62
N ALA A 63 -8.41 -0.45 11.21
CA ALA A 63 -9.03 -0.15 12.50
C ALA A 63 -9.99 1.03 12.38
N PRO A 64 -11.13 1.03 13.08
CA PRO A 64 -12.08 2.15 13.02
C PRO A 64 -11.42 3.48 13.42
N ALA A 65 -11.67 4.51 12.62
CA ALA A 65 -11.21 5.88 12.81
C ALA A 65 -12.45 6.81 12.80
N PRO A 66 -13.24 6.85 13.89
CA PRO A 66 -14.46 7.63 13.94
C PRO A 66 -14.18 9.11 13.64
N ASP A 67 -15.15 9.76 13.02
CA ASP A 67 -15.06 11.17 12.59
C ASP A 67 -13.91 11.46 11.59
N GLY A 68 -13.33 10.42 10.99
CA GLY A 68 -12.19 10.55 10.10
C GLY A 68 -10.88 10.91 10.82
N VAL A 69 -10.86 10.81 12.16
CA VAL A 69 -9.71 11.19 12.98
C VAL A 69 -8.86 9.97 13.29
N LEU A 70 -7.54 10.13 13.14
CA LEU A 70 -6.58 9.08 13.48
C LEU A 70 -6.67 8.76 14.98
N PRO A 71 -7.09 7.55 15.37
CA PRO A 71 -7.23 7.19 16.77
C PRO A 71 -5.86 7.06 17.46
N PRO A 72 -5.77 7.09 18.79
CA PRO A 72 -4.55 6.70 19.50
C PRO A 72 -4.15 5.26 19.15
N LEU A 73 -2.84 5.01 18.95
CA LEU A 73 -2.34 3.67 18.60
C LEU A 73 -2.76 2.59 19.60
N ARG A 74 -2.82 2.94 20.89
CA ARG A 74 -3.26 1.98 21.93
C ARG A 74 -4.68 1.47 21.70
N ASP A 75 -5.57 2.33 21.21
CA ASP A 75 -6.97 1.96 20.93
C ASP A 75 -7.06 1.06 19.70
N VAL A 76 -6.25 1.35 18.67
CA VAL A 76 -6.10 0.50 17.47
C VAL A 76 -5.63 -0.90 17.85
N LEU A 77 -4.62 -1.02 18.70
CA LEU A 77 -4.05 -2.30 19.10
C LEU A 77 -4.93 -3.05 20.11
N ALA A 78 -5.65 -2.34 20.99
CA ALA A 78 -6.52 -2.94 22.01
C ALA A 78 -7.86 -3.44 21.47
N ALA A 79 -8.42 -2.78 20.45
CA ALA A 79 -9.69 -3.17 19.84
C ALA A 79 -9.65 -4.54 19.16
N GLY A 80 -8.44 -5.01 18.81
CA GLY A 80 -8.25 -6.19 17.97
C GLY A 80 -8.61 -5.87 16.52
N GLN A 81 -7.77 -6.32 15.59
CA GLN A 81 -8.00 -6.10 14.16
C GLN A 81 -8.83 -7.27 13.63
N SER A 82 -10.09 -7.01 13.26
CA SER A 82 -10.97 -8.01 12.63
C SER A 82 -10.97 -7.92 11.10
N LEU A 83 -10.57 -6.76 10.57
CA LEU A 83 -10.42 -6.48 9.15
C LEU A 83 -8.94 -6.51 8.82
N TYR A 84 -8.44 -7.66 8.37
CA TYR A 84 -7.03 -7.85 8.08
C TYR A 84 -6.81 -8.87 6.99
N GLU A 85 -5.67 -8.74 6.32
CA GLU A 85 -5.13 -9.69 5.35
C GLU A 85 -3.67 -9.94 5.72
N THR A 86 -3.24 -11.20 5.70
CA THR A 86 -1.85 -11.59 6.03
C THR A 86 -1.32 -12.60 5.04
N GLY A 87 -0.02 -12.57 4.76
CA GLY A 87 0.60 -13.56 3.90
C GLY A 87 2.10 -13.34 3.72
N GLU A 88 2.73 -14.30 3.05
CA GLU A 88 4.13 -14.19 2.65
C GLU A 88 4.25 -13.42 1.34
N ILE A 89 5.17 -12.44 1.33
CA ILE A 89 5.46 -11.59 0.18
C ILE A 89 6.85 -11.93 -0.33
N GLN A 90 6.90 -12.51 -1.52
CA GLN A 90 8.14 -12.75 -2.27
C GLN A 90 8.78 -11.41 -2.68
N PRO A 91 10.09 -11.38 -2.98
CA PRO A 91 10.72 -10.22 -3.58
C PRO A 91 10.00 -9.76 -4.85
N GLY A 92 9.74 -8.47 -4.98
CA GLY A 92 8.93 -7.88 -6.04
C GLY A 92 7.76 -7.05 -5.51
N THR A 93 6.75 -6.79 -6.35
CA THR A 93 5.54 -6.04 -5.97
C THR A 93 4.33 -6.96 -5.95
N THR A 94 3.58 -6.89 -4.86
CA THR A 94 2.37 -7.71 -4.59
C THR A 94 1.29 -6.82 -3.97
N THR A 95 0.04 -7.27 -4.01
CA THR A 95 -1.08 -6.60 -3.35
C THR A 95 -1.70 -7.48 -2.27
N GLN A 96 -2.08 -6.87 -1.14
CA GLN A 96 -2.97 -7.44 -0.13
C GLN A 96 -4.27 -6.63 -0.13
N SER A 97 -5.41 -7.30 -0.10
CA SER A 97 -6.71 -6.64 -0.14
C SER A 97 -7.57 -7.09 1.03
N VAL A 98 -8.12 -6.12 1.75
CA VAL A 98 -9.18 -6.33 2.73
C VAL A 98 -10.50 -6.03 2.02
N ILE A 99 -11.32 -7.06 1.83
CA ILE A 99 -12.60 -7.00 1.10
C ILE A 99 -13.78 -6.92 2.07
N ASP A 100 -14.96 -6.61 1.55
CA ASP A 100 -16.22 -6.53 2.30
C ASP A 100 -16.12 -5.63 3.54
N VAL A 101 -15.33 -4.55 3.43
CA VAL A 101 -15.16 -3.54 4.48
C VAL A 101 -16.49 -2.78 4.61
N PRO A 102 -17.08 -2.72 5.82
CA PRO A 102 -18.29 -1.93 6.03
C PRO A 102 -18.07 -0.45 5.76
N ASP A 103 -19.15 0.29 5.52
CA ASP A 103 -19.07 1.73 5.37
C ASP A 103 -18.56 2.38 6.66
N GLY A 104 -17.65 3.34 6.50
CA GLY A 104 -17.04 4.03 7.62
C GLY A 104 -15.69 4.64 7.32
N SER A 105 -15.08 5.19 8.37
CA SER A 105 -13.72 5.69 8.33
C SER A 105 -12.81 4.74 9.09
N TYR A 106 -11.69 4.37 8.46
CA TYR A 106 -10.75 3.39 8.97
C TYR A 106 -9.33 3.89 8.82
N VAL A 107 -8.46 3.63 9.78
CA VAL A 107 -7.02 3.76 9.56
C VAL A 107 -6.48 2.48 8.95
N ALA A 108 -5.70 2.61 7.87
CA ALA A 108 -4.97 1.51 7.28
C ALA A 108 -3.56 1.40 7.88
N LEU A 109 -3.24 0.21 8.40
CA LEU A 109 -1.93 -0.13 8.92
C LEU A 109 -1.35 -1.28 8.11
N ALA A 110 -0.04 -1.21 7.87
CA ALA A 110 0.69 -2.31 7.27
C ALA A 110 1.96 -2.58 8.05
N SER A 111 2.29 -3.86 8.19
CA SER A 111 3.53 -4.29 8.78
C SER A 111 4.08 -5.48 8.01
N CYS A 112 5.37 -5.46 7.74
CA CYS A 112 6.10 -6.62 7.24
C CYS A 112 7.21 -6.96 8.21
N SER A 113 7.50 -8.25 8.35
CA SER A 113 8.59 -8.72 9.19
C SER A 113 9.33 -9.87 8.53
N ARG A 114 10.62 -9.91 8.78
CA ARG A 114 11.49 -11.05 8.57
C ARG A 114 11.84 -11.59 9.95
N THR A 115 11.64 -12.88 10.19
CA THR A 115 11.83 -13.51 11.51
C THR A 115 13.03 -14.46 11.58
N ASP A 116 13.75 -14.63 10.46
CA ASP A 116 14.86 -15.57 10.35
C ASP A 116 16.17 -15.00 10.93
N THR A 117 17.31 -15.32 10.32
CA THR A 117 18.67 -15.10 10.83
C THR A 117 19.04 -13.63 11.11
N ASP A 118 18.29 -12.68 10.56
CA ASP A 118 18.44 -11.23 10.78
C ASP A 118 17.03 -10.60 10.86
N PRO A 119 16.41 -10.60 12.06
CA PRO A 119 15.03 -10.18 12.20
C PRO A 119 14.89 -8.69 11.97
N ALA A 120 14.01 -8.33 11.05
CA ALA A 120 13.73 -6.96 10.66
C ALA A 120 12.22 -6.72 10.56
N MET A 121 11.77 -5.52 10.87
CA MET A 121 10.37 -5.11 10.76
C MET A 121 10.26 -3.79 10.02
N TRP A 122 9.29 -3.71 9.11
CA TRP A 122 8.88 -2.50 8.42
C TRP A 122 7.43 -2.24 8.76
N ILE A 123 7.13 -1.08 9.32
CA ILE A 123 5.76 -0.71 9.71
C ILE A 123 5.38 0.64 9.12
N SER A 124 4.12 0.79 8.72
CA SER A 124 3.58 2.08 8.30
C SER A 124 3.71 3.11 9.41
N ASP A 125 4.08 4.34 9.06
CA ASP A 125 4.26 5.41 10.04
C ASP A 125 2.95 5.72 10.77
N TYR A 126 2.99 5.68 12.11
CA TYR A 126 1.83 5.90 12.97
C TYR A 126 2.27 6.63 14.24
N PRO A 127 1.61 7.74 14.63
CA PRO A 127 1.96 8.47 15.84
C PRO A 127 1.96 7.60 17.11
N GLY A 128 3.12 7.48 17.76
CA GLY A 128 3.30 6.69 18.98
C GLY A 128 3.69 5.23 18.74
N ILE A 129 3.99 4.84 17.49
CA ILE A 129 4.49 3.51 17.16
C ILE A 129 5.89 3.24 17.72
N GLU A 130 6.65 4.30 17.98
CA GLU A 130 8.01 4.24 18.49
C GLU A 130 8.09 3.54 19.86
N ASP A 131 7.10 3.77 20.74
CA ASP A 131 7.01 3.13 22.06
C ASP A 131 6.82 1.60 21.93
N TYR A 132 6.17 1.15 20.86
CA TYR A 132 5.97 -0.27 20.56
C TYR A 132 7.19 -0.88 19.88
N LEU A 133 7.80 -0.15 18.94
CA LEU A 133 9.01 -0.58 18.25
C LEU A 133 10.19 -0.73 19.22
N ALA A 134 10.34 0.16 20.20
CA ALA A 134 11.40 0.06 21.22
C ALA A 134 11.37 -1.24 22.06
N GLN A 135 10.27 -1.99 22.02
CA GLN A 135 10.13 -3.29 22.69
C GLN A 135 10.46 -4.48 21.77
N TRP A 136 10.62 -4.24 20.47
CA TRP A 136 10.95 -5.26 19.49
C TRP A 136 12.45 -5.64 19.56
N PRO A 137 12.80 -6.94 19.50
CA PRO A 137 14.19 -7.37 19.66
C PRO A 137 15.03 -7.30 18.37
N GLY A 138 14.41 -7.01 17.21
CA GLY A 138 15.07 -6.95 15.90
C GLY A 138 15.28 -5.51 15.40
N THR A 139 15.71 -5.36 14.15
CA THR A 139 15.85 -4.04 13.52
C THR A 139 14.48 -3.53 13.07
N GLU A 140 14.07 -2.33 13.49
CA GLU A 140 12.81 -1.72 13.05
C GLU A 140 13.00 -0.56 12.09
N PHE A 141 12.03 -0.42 11.19
CA PHE A 141 11.95 0.66 10.23
C PHE A 141 10.52 1.18 10.17
N THR A 142 10.37 2.47 10.46
CA THR A 142 9.14 3.20 10.13
C THR A 142 9.19 3.57 8.66
N VAL A 143 8.33 2.95 7.86
CA VAL A 143 8.19 3.22 6.43
C VAL A 143 7.46 4.56 6.29
N GLN A 144 8.04 5.48 5.53
CA GLN A 144 7.54 6.87 5.37
C GLN A 144 6.10 6.99 4.88
N GLN A 145 5.49 5.91 4.39
CA GLN A 145 4.08 5.95 4.11
C GLN A 145 3.29 5.95 5.43
N ALA A 146 2.70 7.11 5.74
CA ALA A 146 1.84 7.29 6.88
C ALA A 146 0.60 6.38 6.80
N SER A 147 0.24 5.78 7.94
CA SER A 147 -1.08 5.22 8.17
C SER A 147 -2.12 6.30 7.94
N THR A 148 -2.88 6.15 6.86
CA THR A 148 -3.91 7.11 6.47
C THR A 148 -5.27 6.65 6.95
N VAL A 149 -6.11 7.60 7.32
CA VAL A 149 -7.54 7.33 7.41
C VAL A 149 -8.08 7.24 5.98
N VAL A 150 -8.78 6.16 5.71
CA VAL A 150 -9.50 5.90 4.46
C VAL A 150 -11.00 5.89 4.75
N THR A 151 -11.77 6.48 3.85
CA THR A 151 -13.22 6.42 3.88
C THR A 151 -13.67 5.33 2.91
N VAL A 152 -14.39 4.35 3.45
CA VAL A 152 -15.05 3.30 2.67
C VAL A 152 -16.50 3.73 2.52
N ALA A 153 -16.91 3.97 1.28
CA ALA A 153 -18.29 4.21 0.90
C ALA A 153 -18.62 3.27 -0.25
N VAL A 154 -19.70 2.51 -0.16
CA VAL A 154 -20.21 1.77 -1.30
C VAL A 154 -20.50 2.75 -2.45
N ALA A 155 -19.94 2.50 -3.63
CA ALA A 155 -20.22 3.25 -4.85
C ALA A 155 -21.74 3.24 -5.12
N GLY A 156 -22.42 4.32 -4.75
CA GLY A 156 -23.88 4.41 -4.74
C GLY A 156 -24.41 5.65 -4.03
N GLU A 157 -23.64 6.25 -3.12
CA GLU A 157 -23.97 7.54 -2.52
C GLU A 157 -23.15 8.65 -3.19
N ASP A 158 -23.55 9.01 -4.41
CA ASP A 158 -23.31 10.38 -4.88
C ASP A 158 -23.86 11.33 -3.80
N PRO A 159 -23.17 12.40 -3.41
CA PRO A 159 -23.77 13.44 -2.58
C PRO A 159 -25.06 13.86 -3.28
N ALA A 160 -26.20 13.70 -2.61
CA ALA A 160 -27.47 14.16 -3.15
C ALA A 160 -27.25 15.60 -3.65
N PRO A 161 -27.60 15.92 -4.92
CA PRO A 161 -27.50 17.29 -5.40
C PRO A 161 -28.15 18.21 -4.36
N PRO A 162 -27.56 19.38 -4.06
CA PRO A 162 -28.18 20.29 -3.10
C PRO A 162 -29.64 20.44 -3.51
N ALA A 163 -30.55 20.16 -2.56
CA ALA A 163 -31.97 20.27 -2.79
C ALA A 163 -32.19 21.61 -3.49
N ALA A 164 -32.86 21.59 -4.66
CA ALA A 164 -33.16 22.80 -5.40
C ALA A 164 -33.88 23.76 -4.46
N GLY A 165 -33.12 24.72 -3.91
CA GLY A 165 -33.64 25.78 -3.09
C GLY A 165 -34.58 26.57 -3.97
N ASP A 166 -35.82 26.70 -3.48
CA ASP A 166 -36.84 27.65 -3.89
C ASP A 166 -36.82 27.99 -5.38
N THR A 167 -37.53 27.18 -6.18
CA THR A 167 -38.06 27.69 -7.45
C THR A 167 -38.76 29.01 -7.15
N PRO A 168 -38.32 30.15 -7.72
CA PRO A 168 -39.07 31.39 -7.57
C PRO A 168 -40.47 31.12 -8.11
N ASP A 169 -41.44 31.37 -7.25
CA ASP A 169 -42.86 31.21 -7.55
C ASP A 169 -43.17 32.03 -8.81
N VAL A 170 -43.68 31.35 -9.84
CA VAL A 170 -44.01 31.96 -11.14
C VAL A 170 -45.17 32.97 -11.02
N ASP A 171 -45.87 33.01 -9.87
CA ASP A 171 -46.88 34.01 -9.59
C ASP A 171 -46.31 35.40 -9.24
N ASP A 172 -45.00 35.54 -8.96
CA ASP A 172 -44.38 36.86 -8.68
C ASP A 172 -43.94 37.62 -9.96
N LEU A 173 -43.93 36.96 -11.11
CA LEU A 173 -43.63 37.60 -12.41
C LEU A 173 -44.82 38.39 -12.99
N GLY A 174 -46.03 38.21 -12.45
CA GLY A 174 -47.24 38.89 -12.91
C GLY A 174 -47.33 40.37 -12.53
N THR A 175 -46.50 40.84 -11.60
CA THR A 175 -46.60 42.21 -11.05
C THR A 175 -45.58 43.19 -11.66
N ILE A 176 -44.63 42.72 -12.48
CA ILE A 176 -43.51 43.54 -12.98
C ILE A 176 -43.76 44.17 -14.37
N PHE A 177 -44.77 43.70 -15.13
CA PHE A 177 -45.15 44.25 -16.43
C PHE A 177 -46.62 44.69 -16.44
N GLY A 178 -46.96 45.64 -15.55
CA GLY A 178 -48.18 46.40 -15.69
C GLY A 178 -48.08 47.39 -16.85
N SER A 179 -48.94 47.23 -17.86
CA SER A 179 -49.52 48.28 -18.72
C SER A 179 -50.66 47.68 -19.55
#